data_AF-A0A537JHU0-F1
#
_entry.id   AF-A0A537JHU0-F1
#
_cell.length_a   1.000
_cell.length_b   1.000
_cell.length_c   1.000
_cell.angle_alpha   90.00
_cell.angle_beta   90.00
_cell.angle_gamma   90.00
#
_symmetry.space_group_name_H-M   'P 1'
#
loop_
_entity.id
_entity.type
_entity.pdbx_description
1 polymer ?
#
loop_
_entity_poly.entity_id
_entity_poly.type
_entity_poly.pdbx_seq_one_letter_code
_entity_poly.pdbx_strand_id
1 'polypeptide(L)'
;MTIGRSGWRLVVPGLILGLAAAAPNPTRGQAAGLDKIHHLVVIYQENWSFDGLYGKFPGANGIANAGTAVRQVDKAGRPYTTLPQPIDTAKKPPAPDPRFPADLPVAPFDATQYVPSNERTGDLVHRFYQEQYQIDGGKMDKFIAWSDAAGLVMSAYDATNMPEGRLARQYVLADNFFHAAFGGSFLNHFWLVCACTPRWPDAPDALRAQLDAGGALVKDGPVTPDGYAVNTTYSVNSPHPAEADPSRLLPSQTMPTIGDRLDERGISWAWYAGGWNDAVAGRPDRLFQFHHHPFAYFARYADGTPGRAQHLRDEQEFFTALTGDTLPAVSFV
;
A
#
# COMPACT_ATOMS: atom_id res chain seq x y z
N MET A 1 0.90 64.18 -56.11
CA MET A 1 0.45 64.43 -54.72
C MET A 1 0.97 63.28 -53.88
N THR A 2 1.96 63.59 -53.04
CA THR A 2 2.86 62.66 -52.34
C THR A 2 2.18 61.97 -51.16
N ILE A 3 2.20 60.64 -51.14
CA ILE A 3 1.98 59.83 -49.92
C ILE A 3 3.13 58.81 -49.84
N GLY A 4 3.87 58.88 -48.73
CA GLY A 4 5.14 58.20 -48.49
C GLY A 4 5.00 56.70 -48.23
N ARG A 5 6.01 55.95 -48.67
CA ARG A 5 6.21 54.53 -48.39
C ARG A 5 7.00 54.38 -47.08
N SER A 6 6.38 53.86 -46.04
CA SER A 6 7.05 53.41 -44.82
C SER A 6 7.58 51.98 -45.01
N GLY A 7 8.90 51.81 -44.97
CA GLY A 7 9.56 50.50 -45.05
C GLY A 7 9.40 49.69 -43.77
N TRP A 8 9.08 48.41 -43.91
CA TRP A 8 9.14 47.44 -42.83
C TRP A 8 10.57 46.93 -42.67
N ARG A 9 11.14 47.07 -41.47
CA ARG A 9 12.38 46.40 -41.07
C ARG A 9 12.00 45.14 -40.27
N LEU A 10 12.37 43.98 -40.81
CA LEU A 10 12.41 42.71 -40.08
C LEU A 10 13.45 42.81 -38.96
N VAL A 11 13.02 42.65 -37.71
CA VAL A 11 13.90 42.43 -36.57
C VAL A 11 13.93 40.92 -36.31
N VAL A 12 15.08 40.30 -36.58
CA VAL A 12 15.37 38.91 -36.18
C VAL A 12 15.85 38.97 -34.72
N PRO A 13 15.20 38.30 -33.76
CA PRO A 13 15.75 38.20 -32.41
C PRO A 13 16.91 37.19 -32.43
N GLY A 14 18.11 37.67 -32.10
CA GLY A 14 19.29 36.83 -31.92
C GLY A 14 19.13 35.91 -30.70
N LEU A 15 19.35 34.62 -30.92
CA LEU A 15 19.43 33.61 -29.87
C LEU A 15 20.73 33.81 -29.09
N ILE A 16 20.66 34.32 -27.86
CA ILE A 16 21.80 34.31 -26.93
C ILE A 16 21.83 32.92 -26.30
N LEU A 17 22.77 32.06 -26.72
CA LEU A 17 23.11 30.84 -25.98
C LEU A 17 23.84 31.23 -24.69
N GLY A 18 23.10 31.30 -23.58
CA GLY A 18 23.68 31.32 -22.25
C GLY A 18 24.22 29.94 -21.89
N LEU A 19 25.55 29.80 -21.85
CA LEU A 19 26.20 28.68 -21.17
C LEU A 19 25.90 28.79 -19.67
N ALA A 20 24.86 28.09 -19.21
CA ALA A 20 24.66 27.85 -17.79
C ALA A 20 25.72 26.85 -17.33
N ALA A 21 26.77 27.36 -16.67
CA ALA A 21 27.68 26.51 -15.90
C ALA A 21 26.85 25.83 -14.80
N ALA A 22 26.68 24.51 -14.90
CA ALA A 22 26.06 23.71 -13.85
C ALA A 22 26.93 23.82 -12.60
N ALA A 23 26.43 24.51 -11.58
CA ALA A 23 27.04 24.49 -10.27
C ALA A 23 27.07 23.03 -9.77
N PRO A 24 28.18 22.54 -9.19
CA PRO A 24 28.22 21.22 -8.61
C PRO A 24 27.13 21.12 -7.54
N ASN A 25 26.26 20.11 -7.66
CA ASN A 25 25.31 19.77 -6.60
C ASN A 25 26.11 19.61 -5.30
N PRO A 26 25.73 20.29 -4.20
CA PRO A 26 26.35 20.00 -2.92
C PRO A 26 26.12 18.52 -2.64
N THR A 27 27.22 17.78 -2.46
CA THR A 27 27.19 16.46 -1.86
C THR A 27 26.39 16.60 -0.57
N ARG A 28 25.17 16.05 -0.52
CA ARG A 28 24.43 15.90 0.74
C ARG A 28 25.37 15.13 1.66
N GLY A 29 26.02 15.83 2.59
CA GLY A 29 26.76 15.19 3.66
C GLY A 29 25.80 14.20 4.33
N GLN A 30 26.28 12.99 4.58
CA GLN A 30 25.51 11.98 5.29
C GLN A 30 24.93 12.63 6.54
N ALA A 31 23.59 12.56 6.71
CA ALA A 31 22.93 13.18 7.85
C ALA A 31 23.60 12.66 9.13
N ALA A 32 24.07 13.58 9.98
CA ALA A 32 24.80 13.24 11.19
C ALA A 32 23.99 12.26 12.04
N GLY A 33 24.60 11.16 12.48
CA GLY A 33 23.97 10.17 13.36
C GLY A 33 23.41 8.94 12.65
N LEU A 34 23.30 8.91 11.31
CA LEU A 34 22.98 7.67 10.59
C LEU A 34 24.06 6.59 10.78
N ASP A 35 25.31 7.01 10.99
CA ASP A 35 26.45 6.15 11.33
C ASP A 35 26.29 5.41 12.67
N LYS A 36 25.37 5.87 13.54
CA LYS A 36 25.07 5.23 14.84
C LYS A 36 24.00 4.15 14.75
N ILE A 37 23.33 4.02 13.60
CA ILE A 37 22.28 3.02 13.39
C ILE A 37 22.95 1.75 12.88
N HIS A 38 23.09 0.76 13.76
CA HIS A 38 23.63 -0.56 13.41
C HIS A 38 22.56 -1.52 12.91
N HIS A 39 21.32 -1.34 13.37
CA HIS A 39 20.18 -2.19 13.00
C HIS A 39 18.99 -1.31 12.59
N LEU A 40 18.43 -1.61 11.42
CA LEU A 40 17.14 -1.10 10.97
C LEU A 40 16.12 -2.24 11.03
N VAL A 41 15.10 -2.09 11.87
CA VAL A 41 13.97 -3.02 11.92
C VAL A 41 12.76 -2.34 11.30
N VAL A 42 12.24 -2.89 10.22
CA VAL A 42 11.04 -2.44 9.52
C VAL A 42 9.90 -3.37 9.91
N ILE A 43 8.96 -2.87 10.70
CA ILE A 43 7.74 -3.60 11.07
C ILE A 43 6.63 -3.17 10.10
N TYR A 44 6.15 -4.09 9.27
CA TYR A 44 5.18 -3.81 8.20
C TYR A 44 3.77 -4.24 8.61
N GLN A 45 2.98 -3.29 9.09
CA GLN A 45 1.62 -3.49 9.59
C GLN A 45 0.58 -3.37 8.46
N GLU A 46 -0.63 -3.87 8.72
CA GLU A 46 -1.65 -4.04 7.69
C GLU A 46 -2.94 -3.23 7.93
N ASN A 47 -3.50 -2.77 6.81
CA ASN A 47 -4.90 -2.43 6.55
C ASN A 47 -5.56 -1.31 7.39
N TRP A 48 -4.79 -0.32 7.83
CA TRP A 48 -5.33 0.91 8.41
C TRP A 48 -4.87 2.16 7.66
N SER A 49 -5.81 3.04 7.35
CA SER A 49 -5.48 4.39 6.86
C SER A 49 -4.97 5.26 8.01
N PHE A 50 -4.23 6.32 7.68
CA PHE A 50 -3.78 7.29 8.68
C PHE A 50 -4.95 7.88 9.46
N ASP A 51 -5.99 8.35 8.78
CA ASP A 51 -7.17 8.92 9.44
C ASP A 51 -7.96 7.89 10.27
N GLY A 52 -7.93 6.62 9.88
CA GLY A 52 -8.59 5.54 10.59
C GLY A 52 -7.99 5.22 11.97
N LEU A 53 -6.73 5.57 12.23
CA LEU A 53 -6.05 5.35 13.53
C LEU A 53 -5.53 6.64 14.17
N TYR A 54 -4.86 7.48 13.39
CA TYR A 54 -4.13 8.66 13.84
C TYR A 54 -4.80 9.98 13.45
N GLY A 55 -5.96 9.96 12.79
CA GLY A 55 -6.65 11.16 12.34
C GLY A 55 -7.04 12.14 13.45
N LYS A 56 -7.16 11.65 14.70
CA LYS A 56 -7.41 12.46 15.91
C LYS A 56 -6.16 12.69 16.77
N PHE A 57 -5.00 12.17 16.36
CA PHE A 57 -3.78 12.27 17.13
C PHE A 57 -3.36 13.74 17.31
N PRO A 58 -2.96 14.19 18.51
CA PRO A 58 -2.65 15.60 18.76
C PRO A 58 -1.57 16.14 17.82
N GLY A 59 -1.91 17.18 17.05
CA GLY A 59 -1.00 17.86 16.13
C GLY A 59 -0.82 17.20 14.75
N ALA A 60 -1.49 16.07 14.49
CA ALA A 60 -1.42 15.41 13.20
C ALA A 60 -2.19 16.16 12.10
N ASN A 61 -1.71 16.05 10.86
CA ASN A 61 -2.47 16.37 9.66
C ASN A 61 -3.56 15.31 9.40
N GLY A 62 -4.63 15.33 10.20
CA GLY A 62 -5.69 14.31 10.17
C GLY A 62 -7.10 14.86 9.90
N ILE A 63 -8.12 14.12 10.35
CA ILE A 63 -9.57 14.37 10.17
C ILE A 63 -9.99 15.84 10.36
N ALA A 64 -9.38 16.56 11.31
CA ALA A 64 -9.67 17.98 11.54
C ALA A 64 -9.45 18.87 10.29
N ASN A 65 -8.59 18.43 9.37
CA ASN A 65 -8.24 19.13 8.12
C ASN A 65 -9.03 18.62 6.90
N ALA A 66 -9.94 17.66 7.05
CA ALA A 66 -10.64 17.03 5.93
C ALA A 66 -11.56 17.99 5.14
N GLY A 67 -12.00 19.11 5.75
CA GLY A 67 -12.79 20.14 5.08
C GLY A 67 -14.04 19.58 4.39
N THR A 68 -14.20 19.87 3.09
CA THR A 68 -15.37 19.43 2.32
C THR A 68 -15.38 17.94 1.97
N ALA A 69 -14.26 17.23 2.10
CA ALA A 69 -14.15 15.80 1.80
C ALA A 69 -15.01 14.92 2.75
N VAL A 70 -15.44 15.46 3.89
CA VAL A 70 -16.39 14.80 4.79
C VAL A 70 -17.73 14.53 4.09
N ARG A 71 -18.12 15.35 3.12
CA ARG A 71 -19.32 15.09 2.31
C ARG A 71 -19.06 13.92 1.38
N GLN A 72 -19.92 12.92 1.45
CA GLN A 72 -19.86 11.73 0.60
C GLN A 72 -21.06 11.68 -0.37
N VAL A 73 -20.84 11.15 -1.57
CA VAL A 73 -21.84 11.02 -2.63
C VAL A 73 -21.94 9.59 -3.14
N ASP A 74 -23.11 9.22 -3.66
CA ASP A 74 -23.33 7.95 -4.35
C ASP A 74 -22.58 7.91 -5.69
N LYS A 75 -22.64 6.77 -6.39
CA LYS A 75 -21.99 6.60 -7.71
C LYS A 75 -22.49 7.57 -8.79
N ALA A 76 -23.68 8.16 -8.61
CA ALA A 76 -24.27 9.16 -9.49
C ALA A 76 -24.03 10.61 -9.02
N GLY A 77 -23.26 10.82 -7.94
CA GLY A 77 -22.94 12.14 -7.41
C GLY A 77 -24.01 12.72 -6.48
N ARG A 78 -25.01 11.94 -6.06
CA ARG A 78 -26.03 12.41 -5.09
C ARG A 78 -25.49 12.30 -3.68
N PRO A 79 -25.59 13.35 -2.84
CA PRO A 79 -25.14 13.28 -1.46
C PRO A 79 -25.88 12.21 -0.66
N TYR A 80 -25.13 11.45 0.14
CA TYR A 80 -25.74 10.64 1.19
C TYR A 80 -26.35 11.57 2.25
N THR A 81 -27.57 11.27 2.70
CA THR A 81 -28.23 11.97 3.82
C THR A 81 -28.13 11.20 5.13
N THR A 82 -27.83 9.90 5.04
CA THR A 82 -27.67 8.98 6.15
C THR A 82 -26.57 7.99 5.79
N LEU A 83 -25.71 7.64 6.74
CA LEU A 83 -24.67 6.67 6.52
C LEU A 83 -25.31 5.27 6.34
N PRO A 84 -25.04 4.55 5.24
CA PRO A 84 -25.56 3.20 5.08
C PRO A 84 -25.08 2.29 6.22
N GLN A 85 -25.95 1.40 6.72
CA GLN A 85 -25.62 0.52 7.84
C GLN A 85 -24.31 -0.25 7.55
N PRO A 86 -23.32 -0.21 8.47
CA PRO A 86 -22.09 -0.97 8.34
C PRO A 86 -22.34 -2.46 8.07
N ILE A 87 -21.55 -3.02 7.14
CA ILE A 87 -21.61 -4.44 6.76
C ILE A 87 -20.41 -5.16 7.35
N ASP A 88 -20.66 -6.30 7.99
CA ASP A 88 -19.63 -7.25 8.40
C ASP A 88 -19.27 -8.15 7.21
N THR A 89 -18.14 -7.84 6.57
CA THR A 89 -17.59 -8.58 5.41
C THR A 89 -16.93 -9.91 5.80
N ALA A 90 -16.73 -10.17 7.10
CA ALA A 90 -16.23 -11.45 7.59
C ALA A 90 -17.32 -12.55 7.56
N LYS A 91 -18.60 -12.16 7.62
CA LYS A 91 -19.73 -13.10 7.42
C LYS A 91 -19.81 -13.58 5.98
N LYS A 92 -20.31 -14.80 5.79
CA LYS A 92 -20.52 -15.43 4.47
C LYS A 92 -21.98 -15.91 4.38
N PRO A 93 -22.87 -15.21 3.65
CA PRO A 93 -22.63 -13.95 2.92
C PRO A 93 -22.40 -12.74 3.85
N PRO A 94 -21.77 -11.65 3.36
CA PRO A 94 -21.71 -10.38 4.09
C PRO A 94 -23.11 -9.91 4.50
N ALA A 95 -23.22 -9.39 5.71
CA ALA A 95 -24.51 -8.99 6.28
C ALA A 95 -24.35 -7.74 7.17
N PRO A 96 -25.43 -7.00 7.42
CA PRO A 96 -25.39 -5.87 8.35
C PRO A 96 -24.80 -6.28 9.71
N ASP A 97 -23.93 -5.43 10.25
CA ASP A 97 -23.39 -5.61 11.58
C ASP A 97 -24.33 -4.97 12.61
N PRO A 98 -25.02 -5.77 13.45
CA PRO A 98 -26.01 -5.25 14.39
C PRO A 98 -25.41 -4.44 15.54
N ARG A 99 -24.07 -4.41 15.68
CA ARG A 99 -23.39 -3.57 16.68
C ARG A 99 -23.46 -2.09 16.35
N PHE A 100 -23.63 -1.74 15.08
CA PHE A 100 -23.70 -0.36 14.61
C PHE A 100 -25.15 0.09 14.33
N PRO A 101 -25.53 1.33 14.68
CA PRO A 101 -26.80 1.91 14.28
C PRO A 101 -26.95 1.98 12.75
N ALA A 102 -28.19 1.90 12.27
CA ALA A 102 -28.50 1.96 10.84
C ALA A 102 -28.68 3.40 10.31
N ASP A 103 -28.59 4.40 11.19
CA ASP A 103 -28.95 5.80 10.95
C ASP A 103 -27.87 6.80 11.38
N LEU A 104 -26.60 6.36 11.41
CA LEU A 104 -25.48 7.23 11.74
C LEU A 104 -25.40 8.44 10.78
N PRO A 105 -24.94 9.62 11.27
CA PRO A 105 -24.65 10.75 10.42
C PRO A 105 -23.58 10.41 9.36
N VAL A 106 -23.64 11.07 8.20
CA VAL A 106 -22.60 10.96 7.15
C VAL A 106 -21.37 11.77 7.57
N ALA A 107 -20.57 11.19 8.46
CA ALA A 107 -19.33 11.76 8.96
C ALA A 107 -18.42 10.64 9.51
N PRO A 108 -17.10 10.88 9.65
CA PRO A 108 -16.25 10.00 10.42
C PRO A 108 -16.78 9.78 11.84
N PHE A 109 -16.80 8.54 12.31
CA PHE A 109 -17.30 8.19 13.64
C PHE A 109 -16.32 7.30 14.40
N ASP A 110 -16.43 7.33 15.73
CA ASP A 110 -15.57 6.54 16.62
C ASP A 110 -16.08 5.09 16.70
N ALA A 111 -15.31 4.16 16.14
CA ALA A 111 -15.63 2.75 16.12
C ALA A 111 -15.70 2.14 17.54
N THR A 112 -14.95 2.69 18.51
CA THR A 112 -14.91 2.16 19.89
C THR A 112 -16.23 2.20 20.62
N GLN A 113 -17.17 3.05 20.16
CA GLN A 113 -18.52 3.11 20.70
C GLN A 113 -19.35 1.86 20.42
N TYR A 114 -18.93 1.05 19.44
CA TYR A 114 -19.68 -0.10 18.92
C TYR A 114 -18.85 -1.39 18.91
N VAL A 115 -17.56 -1.29 18.61
CA VAL A 115 -16.62 -2.42 18.54
C VAL A 115 -15.33 -2.02 19.25
N PRO A 116 -14.95 -2.71 20.34
CA PRO A 116 -13.64 -2.52 20.98
C PRO A 116 -12.49 -2.80 20.02
N SER A 117 -11.36 -2.10 20.18
CA SER A 117 -10.20 -2.21 19.26
C SER A 117 -9.49 -3.57 19.29
N ASN A 118 -9.84 -4.45 20.23
CA ASN A 118 -9.37 -5.83 20.32
C ASN A 118 -10.37 -6.85 19.73
N GLU A 119 -11.46 -6.38 19.13
CA GLU A 119 -12.45 -7.22 18.44
C GLU A 119 -12.38 -7.03 16.92
N ARG A 120 -12.88 -8.02 16.19
CA ARG A 120 -12.92 -7.98 14.72
C ARG A 120 -14.08 -7.12 14.22
N THR A 121 -13.80 -6.34 13.19
CA THR A 121 -14.77 -5.68 12.30
C THR A 121 -14.81 -6.40 10.95
N GLY A 122 -15.65 -5.92 10.03
CA GLY A 122 -15.44 -6.19 8.61
C GLY A 122 -14.10 -5.62 8.13
N ASP A 123 -13.52 -6.26 7.13
CA ASP A 123 -12.41 -5.73 6.32
C ASP A 123 -12.98 -4.85 5.20
N LEU A 124 -12.32 -3.72 4.95
CA LEU A 124 -12.73 -2.75 3.94
C LEU A 124 -12.12 -3.14 2.60
N VAL A 125 -12.84 -2.98 1.49
CA VAL A 125 -12.22 -3.07 0.17
C VAL A 125 -11.04 -2.10 0.02
N HIS A 126 -9.90 -2.63 -0.40
CA HIS A 126 -8.65 -1.90 -0.64
C HIS A 126 -8.04 -2.35 -1.98
N ARG A 127 -8.88 -2.45 -3.02
CA ARG A 127 -8.50 -2.93 -4.35
C ARG A 127 -8.10 -1.76 -5.27
N PHE A 128 -7.20 -2.03 -6.22
CA PHE A 128 -6.54 -1.03 -7.07
C PHE A 128 -7.50 -0.04 -7.76
N TYR A 129 -8.58 -0.53 -8.36
CA TYR A 129 -9.54 0.33 -9.08
C TYR A 129 -10.55 0.99 -8.14
N GLN A 130 -10.98 0.26 -7.11
CA GLN A 130 -11.97 0.75 -6.15
C GLN A 130 -11.41 1.93 -5.38
N GLU A 131 -10.16 1.88 -4.95
CA GLU A 131 -9.53 3.01 -4.28
C GLU A 131 -9.47 4.26 -5.16
N GLN A 132 -9.12 4.12 -6.44
CA GLN A 132 -9.15 5.24 -7.39
C GLN A 132 -10.55 5.85 -7.50
N TYR A 133 -11.60 5.02 -7.46
CA TYR A 133 -12.98 5.49 -7.45
C TYR A 133 -13.42 6.14 -6.14
N GLN A 134 -12.87 5.70 -5.01
CA GLN A 134 -13.12 6.35 -3.71
C GLN A 134 -12.49 7.75 -3.65
N ILE A 135 -11.29 7.90 -4.23
CA ILE A 135 -10.55 9.17 -4.32
C ILE A 135 -11.22 10.16 -5.29
N ASP A 136 -11.96 9.67 -6.30
CA ASP A 136 -12.72 10.45 -7.28
C ASP A 136 -11.95 11.63 -7.90
N GLY A 137 -10.72 11.37 -8.37
CA GLY A 137 -9.88 12.42 -8.96
C GLY A 137 -9.46 13.51 -7.98
N GLY A 138 -9.37 13.19 -6.69
CA GLY A 138 -8.93 14.09 -5.62
C GLY A 138 -10.08 14.81 -4.89
N LYS A 139 -11.34 14.54 -5.24
CA LYS A 139 -12.48 15.07 -4.47
C LYS A 139 -12.68 14.37 -3.13
N MET A 140 -12.22 13.12 -3.02
CA MET A 140 -12.26 12.33 -1.80
C MET A 140 -13.69 12.09 -1.26
N ASP A 141 -14.69 12.06 -2.14
CA ASP A 141 -16.12 12.09 -1.79
C ASP A 141 -16.89 10.79 -2.11
N LYS A 142 -16.19 9.69 -2.47
CA LYS A 142 -16.83 8.44 -2.90
C LYS A 142 -16.39 7.19 -2.13
N PHE A 143 -15.84 7.36 -0.93
CA PHE A 143 -15.45 6.24 -0.06
C PHE A 143 -16.64 5.32 0.25
N ILE A 144 -17.80 5.88 0.58
CA ILE A 144 -19.03 5.10 0.83
C ILE A 144 -19.52 4.42 -0.46
N ALA A 145 -19.51 5.13 -1.58
CA ALA A 145 -20.05 4.63 -2.85
C ALA A 145 -19.34 3.38 -3.39
N TRP A 146 -18.05 3.23 -3.09
CA TRP A 146 -17.22 2.12 -3.56
C TRP A 146 -16.71 1.20 -2.45
N SER A 147 -17.32 1.27 -1.26
CA SER A 147 -17.08 0.34 -0.16
C SER A 147 -17.98 -0.89 -0.26
N ASP A 148 -17.42 -2.07 0.04
CA ASP A 148 -18.18 -3.32 0.26
C ASP A 148 -18.62 -3.49 1.73
N ALA A 149 -18.03 -2.72 2.64
CA ALA A 149 -18.40 -2.65 4.05
C ALA A 149 -19.37 -1.50 4.38
N ALA A 150 -19.92 -0.85 3.35
CA ALA A 150 -20.88 0.25 3.45
C ALA A 150 -20.36 1.36 4.37
N GLY A 151 -21.15 1.79 5.37
CA GLY A 151 -20.79 2.88 6.28
C GLY A 151 -19.56 2.63 7.14
N LEU A 152 -19.09 1.39 7.27
CA LEU A 152 -17.88 1.07 8.07
C LEU A 152 -16.64 1.82 7.59
N VAL A 153 -16.59 2.21 6.30
CA VAL A 153 -15.48 2.98 5.72
C VAL A 153 -15.29 4.36 6.37
N MET A 154 -16.33 4.88 7.03
CA MET A 154 -16.27 6.14 7.79
C MET A 154 -15.89 5.92 9.26
N SER A 155 -15.53 4.70 9.66
CA SER A 155 -15.14 4.41 11.04
C SER A 155 -13.68 4.74 11.30
N ALA A 156 -13.37 5.16 12.52
CA ALA A 156 -12.01 5.42 12.99
C ALA A 156 -11.86 4.99 14.45
N TYR A 157 -10.67 4.53 14.81
CA TYR A 157 -10.24 4.35 16.19
C TYR A 157 -9.34 5.52 16.58
N ASP A 158 -9.52 6.09 17.78
CA ASP A 158 -8.56 7.04 18.32
C ASP A 158 -7.36 6.28 18.92
N ALA A 159 -6.30 6.11 18.11
CA ALA A 159 -5.12 5.39 18.54
C ALA A 159 -4.28 6.16 19.58
N THR A 160 -4.62 7.42 19.92
CA THR A 160 -3.83 8.27 20.82
C THR A 160 -3.39 7.52 22.07
N ASN A 161 -4.28 6.79 22.74
CA ASN A 161 -3.94 6.06 23.98
C ASN A 161 -3.64 4.57 23.79
N MET A 162 -3.75 4.05 22.57
CA MET A 162 -3.37 2.68 22.21
C MET A 162 -1.84 2.51 22.27
N PRO A 163 -1.32 1.27 22.34
CA PRO A 163 0.13 1.02 22.35
C PRO A 163 0.91 1.78 21.26
N GLU A 164 0.38 1.81 20.04
CA GLU A 164 0.97 2.46 18.88
C GLU A 164 0.95 3.98 19.01
N GLY A 165 -0.12 4.58 19.55
CA GLY A 165 -0.15 6.02 19.85
C GLY A 165 0.80 6.44 20.96
N ARG A 166 1.08 5.55 21.92
CA ARG A 166 2.14 5.80 22.93
C ARG A 166 3.53 5.85 22.28
N LEU A 167 3.79 4.95 21.32
CA LEU A 167 5.02 4.99 20.53
C LEU A 167 5.10 6.28 19.69
N ALA A 168 4.00 6.67 19.03
CA ALA A 168 3.93 7.90 18.25
C ALA A 168 4.19 9.17 19.08
N ARG A 169 3.79 9.20 20.37
CA ARG A 169 4.12 10.31 21.29
C ARG A 169 5.59 10.35 21.69
N GLN A 170 6.21 9.19 21.82
CA GLN A 170 7.60 9.06 22.25
C GLN A 170 8.58 9.33 21.11
N TYR A 171 8.19 8.99 19.89
CA TYR A 171 9.03 9.02 18.70
C TYR A 171 8.45 9.95 17.63
N VAL A 172 8.70 9.65 16.36
CA VAL A 172 8.27 10.44 15.21
C VAL A 172 7.05 9.77 14.58
N LEU A 173 5.99 10.54 14.41
CA LEU A 173 4.84 10.17 13.58
C LEU A 173 4.96 10.92 12.24
N ALA A 174 4.98 10.18 11.13
CA ALA A 174 4.93 10.77 9.80
C ALA A 174 3.46 10.86 9.33
N ASP A 175 2.91 12.07 9.31
CA ASP A 175 1.51 12.36 8.97
C ASP A 175 1.28 12.78 7.51
N ASN A 176 2.33 12.72 6.69
CA ASN A 176 2.30 12.89 5.24
C ASN A 176 3.06 11.74 4.56
N PHE A 177 2.89 10.52 5.09
CA PHE A 177 3.44 9.29 4.52
C PHE A 177 2.34 8.54 3.79
N PHE A 178 2.52 8.34 2.50
CA PHE A 178 1.55 7.68 1.63
C PHE A 178 2.08 6.33 1.19
N HIS A 179 1.18 5.36 1.04
CA HIS A 179 1.49 4.14 0.30
C HIS A 179 2.00 4.47 -1.13
N ALA A 180 2.76 3.56 -1.72
CA ALA A 180 3.48 3.86 -2.96
C ALA A 180 2.61 3.71 -4.22
N ALA A 181 1.58 2.85 -4.15
CA ALA A 181 0.64 2.62 -5.23
C ALA A 181 -0.77 2.40 -4.67
N PHE A 182 -1.78 2.70 -5.49
CA PHE A 182 -3.16 2.34 -5.19
C PHE A 182 -3.30 0.82 -4.97
N GLY A 183 -4.32 0.41 -4.23
CA GLY A 183 -4.67 -0.97 -3.96
C GLY A 183 -4.03 -1.52 -2.70
N GLY A 184 -4.06 -2.85 -2.64
CA GLY A 184 -3.91 -3.57 -1.39
C GLY A 184 -2.47 -3.97 -1.05
N SER A 185 -2.40 -4.87 -0.08
CA SER A 185 -1.18 -5.42 0.49
C SER A 185 -0.24 -5.96 -0.57
N PHE A 186 -0.73 -6.79 -1.50
CA PHE A 186 0.08 -7.41 -2.55
C PHE A 186 0.97 -6.39 -3.29
N LEU A 187 0.38 -5.33 -3.83
CA LEU A 187 1.12 -4.38 -4.65
C LEU A 187 2.07 -3.52 -3.80
N ASN A 188 1.63 -3.08 -2.62
CA ASN A 188 2.45 -2.22 -1.77
C ASN A 188 3.63 -2.98 -1.11
N HIS A 189 3.50 -4.29 -0.88
CA HIS A 189 4.64 -5.14 -0.49
C HIS A 189 5.71 -5.22 -1.61
N PHE A 190 5.31 -5.24 -2.89
CA PHE A 190 6.25 -5.13 -3.99
C PHE A 190 6.98 -3.78 -3.98
N TRP A 191 6.23 -2.68 -3.83
CA TRP A 191 6.82 -1.35 -3.78
C TRP A 191 7.76 -1.15 -2.59
N LEU A 192 7.49 -1.78 -1.45
CA LEU A 192 8.41 -1.81 -0.30
C LEU A 192 9.77 -2.39 -0.69
N VAL A 193 9.80 -3.53 -1.39
CA VAL A 193 11.06 -4.25 -1.62
C VAL A 193 11.74 -3.94 -2.94
N CYS A 194 11.04 -3.45 -3.97
CA CYS A 194 11.65 -3.18 -5.28
C CYS A 194 11.35 -1.78 -5.86
N ALA A 195 10.47 -1.00 -5.23
CA ALA A 195 9.95 0.25 -5.80
C ALA A 195 9.44 0.06 -7.25
N CYS A 196 8.72 -1.04 -7.47
CA CYS A 196 8.34 -1.50 -8.80
C CYS A 196 6.97 -2.21 -8.77
N THR A 197 6.31 -2.25 -9.93
CA THR A 197 5.06 -3.00 -10.12
C THR A 197 5.35 -4.33 -10.84
N PRO A 198 4.90 -5.48 -10.31
CA PRO A 198 5.10 -6.79 -10.95
C PRO A 198 4.46 -6.86 -12.33
N ARG A 199 5.15 -7.52 -13.27
CA ARG A 199 4.70 -7.70 -14.64
C ARG A 199 4.29 -9.14 -14.91
N TRP A 200 3.18 -9.27 -15.62
CA TRP A 200 2.65 -10.51 -16.17
C TRP A 200 2.05 -10.29 -17.57
N PRO A 201 2.90 -10.02 -18.59
CA PRO A 201 2.44 -9.71 -19.94
C PRO A 201 1.60 -10.81 -20.57
N ASP A 202 1.82 -12.07 -20.19
CA ASP A 202 1.12 -13.25 -20.71
C ASP A 202 0.08 -13.80 -19.72
N ALA A 203 -0.46 -12.96 -18.82
CA ALA A 203 -1.52 -13.36 -17.91
C ALA A 203 -2.76 -13.88 -18.68
N PRO A 204 -3.39 -14.98 -18.22
CA PRO A 204 -4.65 -15.44 -18.78
C PRO A 204 -5.72 -14.34 -18.82
N ASP A 205 -6.51 -14.28 -19.89
CA ASP A 205 -7.57 -13.27 -20.06
C ASP A 205 -8.60 -13.27 -18.91
N ALA A 206 -8.79 -14.43 -18.28
CA ALA A 206 -9.65 -14.56 -17.10
C ALA A 206 -9.17 -13.68 -15.92
N LEU A 207 -7.86 -13.44 -15.80
CA LEU A 207 -7.23 -12.63 -14.77
C LEU A 207 -7.14 -11.14 -15.12
N ARG A 208 -7.31 -10.78 -16.38
CA ARG A 208 -7.24 -9.39 -16.81
C ARG A 208 -8.50 -8.65 -16.42
N ALA A 209 -8.29 -7.48 -15.81
CA ALA A 209 -9.28 -6.43 -15.72
C ALA A 209 -9.63 -5.95 -17.13
N GLN A 210 -10.87 -5.51 -17.31
CA GLN A 210 -11.36 -4.95 -18.57
C GLN A 210 -11.84 -3.54 -18.29
N LEU A 211 -11.37 -2.59 -19.09
CA LEU A 211 -11.76 -1.20 -19.05
C LEU A 211 -12.57 -0.86 -20.31
N ASP A 212 -13.52 0.05 -20.19
CA ASP A 212 -14.18 0.63 -21.35
C ASP A 212 -13.29 1.67 -22.05
N ALA A 213 -13.78 2.26 -23.15
CA ALA A 213 -13.04 3.26 -23.91
C ALA A 213 -12.71 4.54 -23.11
N GLY A 214 -13.43 4.80 -22.01
CA GLY A 214 -13.19 5.91 -21.10
C GLY A 214 -12.27 5.55 -19.93
N GLY A 215 -11.77 4.31 -19.86
CA GLY A 215 -10.93 3.82 -18.76
C GLY A 215 -11.71 3.38 -17.52
N ALA A 216 -13.05 3.33 -17.58
CA ALA A 216 -13.84 2.84 -16.46
C ALA A 216 -13.86 1.30 -16.43
N LEU A 217 -13.86 0.73 -15.22
CA LEU A 217 -13.79 -0.70 -14.98
C LEU A 217 -15.10 -1.37 -15.37
N VAL A 218 -15.03 -2.28 -16.33
CA VAL A 218 -16.13 -3.16 -16.75
C VAL A 218 -16.08 -4.48 -15.98
N LYS A 219 -14.87 -5.03 -15.84
CA LYS A 219 -14.61 -6.27 -15.11
C LYS A 219 -13.32 -6.10 -14.32
N ASP A 220 -13.37 -6.41 -13.03
CA ASP A 220 -12.18 -6.41 -12.18
C ASP A 220 -11.31 -7.66 -12.43
N GLY A 221 -10.03 -7.55 -12.12
CA GLY A 221 -9.04 -8.61 -12.24
C GLY A 221 -7.76 -8.26 -11.47
N PRO A 222 -6.95 -9.27 -11.11
CA PRO A 222 -5.65 -9.03 -10.50
C PRO A 222 -4.61 -8.43 -11.45
N VAL A 223 -4.83 -8.50 -12.77
CA VAL A 223 -3.88 -7.98 -13.77
C VAL A 223 -4.54 -6.89 -14.59
N THR A 224 -3.84 -5.78 -14.84
CA THR A 224 -4.30 -4.71 -15.74
C THR A 224 -4.34 -5.20 -17.20
N PRO A 225 -5.07 -4.50 -18.10
CA PRO A 225 -5.10 -4.88 -19.52
C PRO A 225 -3.71 -5.02 -20.16
N ASP A 226 -2.77 -4.14 -19.77
CA ASP A 226 -1.39 -4.07 -20.25
C ASP A 226 -0.40 -4.96 -19.46
N GLY A 227 -0.88 -5.79 -18.53
CA GLY A 227 -0.08 -6.87 -17.95
C GLY A 227 0.68 -6.51 -16.67
N TYR A 228 0.19 -5.58 -15.86
CA TYR A 228 0.70 -5.34 -14.51
C TYR A 228 -0.16 -6.06 -13.47
N ALA A 229 0.44 -6.81 -12.55
CA ALA A 229 -0.30 -7.39 -11.43
C ALA A 229 -0.52 -6.32 -10.35
N VAL A 230 -1.78 -6.02 -10.03
CA VAL A 230 -2.17 -4.89 -9.18
C VAL A 230 -3.12 -5.25 -8.02
N ASN A 231 -3.77 -6.42 -8.07
CA ASN A 231 -4.48 -6.97 -6.91
C ASN A 231 -3.89 -8.35 -6.54
N THR A 232 -4.32 -8.88 -5.40
CA THR A 232 -3.85 -10.16 -4.86
C THR A 232 -3.76 -11.26 -5.92
N THR A 233 -2.53 -11.74 -6.10
CA THR A 233 -2.14 -12.91 -6.86
C THR A 233 -1.07 -13.66 -6.05
N TYR A 234 -0.87 -14.93 -6.33
CA TYR A 234 0.07 -15.77 -5.59
C TYR A 234 1.29 -16.13 -6.43
N SER A 235 2.44 -16.23 -5.79
CA SER A 235 3.71 -16.57 -6.45
C SER A 235 3.68 -17.99 -6.99
N VAL A 236 4.41 -18.25 -8.07
CA VAL A 236 4.74 -19.61 -8.51
C VAL A 236 5.65 -20.35 -7.52
N ASN A 237 6.39 -19.62 -6.68
CA ASN A 237 7.22 -20.19 -5.63
C ASN A 237 6.42 -20.36 -4.34
N SER A 238 6.80 -21.34 -3.53
CA SER A 238 6.19 -21.57 -2.23
C SER A 238 6.42 -20.39 -1.25
N PRO A 239 5.59 -20.24 -0.21
CA PRO A 239 4.27 -20.85 -0.05
C PRO A 239 3.19 -20.10 -0.85
N HIS A 240 2.23 -20.85 -1.37
CA HIS A 240 0.95 -20.37 -1.91
C HIS A 240 -0.15 -21.37 -1.52
N PRO A 241 -1.45 -21.06 -1.65
CA PRO A 241 -2.51 -22.03 -1.37
C PRO A 241 -2.29 -23.36 -2.11
N ALA A 242 -2.51 -24.49 -1.44
CA ALA A 242 -2.22 -25.81 -2.01
C ALA A 242 -3.10 -26.12 -3.24
N GLU A 243 -4.33 -25.63 -3.22
CA GLU A 243 -5.34 -25.71 -4.28
C GLU A 243 -5.24 -24.58 -5.33
N ALA A 244 -4.17 -23.79 -5.31
CA ALA A 244 -3.94 -22.78 -6.34
C ALA A 244 -3.76 -23.44 -7.72
N ASP A 245 -4.52 -22.97 -8.70
CA ASP A 245 -4.34 -23.33 -10.10
C ASP A 245 -2.98 -22.81 -10.61
N PRO A 246 -2.04 -23.68 -11.05
CA PRO A 246 -0.72 -23.26 -11.50
C PRO A 246 -0.75 -22.25 -12.64
N SER A 247 -1.78 -22.27 -13.50
CA SER A 247 -1.92 -21.30 -14.59
C SER A 247 -2.27 -19.89 -14.11
N ARG A 248 -2.61 -19.75 -12.82
CA ARG A 248 -3.01 -18.50 -12.17
C ARG A 248 -1.98 -18.01 -11.13
N LEU A 249 -0.80 -18.63 -11.09
CA LEU A 249 0.32 -18.17 -10.27
C LEU A 249 1.18 -17.17 -11.06
N LEU A 250 1.54 -16.06 -10.40
CA LEU A 250 2.40 -15.03 -10.94
C LEU A 250 3.82 -15.60 -11.14
N PRO A 251 4.37 -15.58 -12.38
CA PRO A 251 5.74 -16.00 -12.61
C PRO A 251 6.76 -15.18 -11.83
N SER A 252 7.92 -15.79 -11.53
CA SER A 252 9.01 -15.12 -10.85
C SER A 252 9.44 -13.84 -11.55
N GLN A 253 9.51 -12.76 -10.78
CA GLN A 253 9.96 -11.44 -11.21
C GLN A 253 11.50 -11.35 -11.15
N THR A 254 12.07 -10.48 -11.97
CA THR A 254 13.53 -10.34 -12.12
C THR A 254 14.04 -8.93 -11.88
N MET A 255 13.15 -8.01 -11.50
CA MET A 255 13.54 -6.65 -11.15
C MET A 255 14.37 -6.66 -9.85
N PRO A 256 15.37 -5.77 -9.71
CA PRO A 256 16.15 -5.71 -8.48
C PRO A 256 15.30 -5.33 -7.27
N THR A 257 15.63 -5.93 -6.14
CA THR A 257 15.05 -5.66 -4.82
C THR A 257 16.06 -4.96 -3.91
N ILE A 258 15.61 -4.45 -2.76
CA ILE A 258 16.47 -3.95 -1.71
C ILE A 258 17.38 -5.05 -1.16
N GLY A 259 16.90 -6.30 -1.12
CA GLY A 259 17.69 -7.47 -0.76
C GLY A 259 18.90 -7.68 -1.68
N ASP A 260 18.71 -7.51 -2.99
CA ASP A 260 19.81 -7.54 -3.95
C ASP A 260 20.88 -6.48 -3.64
N ARG A 261 20.44 -5.26 -3.29
CA ARG A 261 21.36 -4.15 -2.96
C ARG A 261 22.09 -4.37 -1.65
N LEU A 262 21.45 -5.01 -0.67
CA LEU A 262 22.07 -5.37 0.60
C LEU A 262 23.13 -6.46 0.40
N ASP A 263 22.81 -7.50 -0.37
CA ASP A 263 23.76 -8.56 -0.73
C ASP A 263 24.98 -8.03 -1.48
N GLU A 264 24.76 -7.15 -2.48
CA GLU A 264 25.84 -6.51 -3.26
C GLU A 264 26.82 -5.71 -2.37
N ARG A 265 26.38 -5.29 -1.19
CA ARG A 265 27.19 -4.57 -0.21
C ARG A 265 27.63 -5.43 0.99
N GLY A 266 27.28 -6.71 1.01
CA GLY A 266 27.57 -7.60 2.13
C GLY A 266 26.91 -7.18 3.45
N ILE A 267 25.77 -6.48 3.38
CA ILE A 267 25.01 -6.04 4.57
C ILE A 267 24.08 -7.19 4.97
N SER A 268 24.16 -7.64 6.22
CA SER A 268 23.30 -8.72 6.71
C SER A 268 21.84 -8.27 6.75
N TRP A 269 20.95 -9.11 6.22
CA TRP A 269 19.52 -8.81 6.25
C TRP A 269 18.66 -10.07 6.24
N ALA A 270 17.42 -9.95 6.68
CA ALA A 270 16.41 -10.99 6.58
C ALA A 270 14.99 -10.43 6.51
N TRP A 271 14.10 -11.18 5.86
CA TRP A 271 12.66 -11.03 5.91
C TRP A 271 12.10 -12.12 6.83
N TYR A 272 11.45 -11.70 7.91
CA TYR A 272 10.83 -12.58 8.89
C TYR A 272 9.32 -12.53 8.72
N ALA A 273 8.67 -13.69 8.72
CA ALA A 273 7.21 -13.78 8.59
C ALA A 273 6.63 -14.75 9.61
N GLY A 274 5.53 -14.34 10.25
CA GLY A 274 4.80 -15.20 11.18
C GLY A 274 4.26 -16.44 10.48
N GLY A 275 4.60 -17.63 11.01
CA GLY A 275 4.14 -18.92 10.47
C GLY A 275 4.76 -19.32 9.13
N TRP A 276 5.85 -18.67 8.70
CA TRP A 276 6.56 -18.96 7.45
C TRP A 276 6.99 -20.43 7.35
N ASN A 277 7.60 -20.97 8.41
CA ASN A 277 8.13 -22.34 8.37
C ASN A 277 7.01 -23.38 8.20
N ASP A 278 5.88 -23.17 8.88
CA ASP A 278 4.71 -24.04 8.75
C ASP A 278 4.04 -23.90 7.38
N ALA A 279 3.96 -22.68 6.83
CA ALA A 279 3.44 -22.46 5.49
C ALA A 279 4.31 -23.14 4.41
N VAL A 280 5.64 -23.02 4.50
CA VAL A 280 6.59 -23.71 3.61
C VAL A 280 6.47 -25.23 3.74
N ALA A 281 6.20 -25.73 4.95
CA ALA A 281 5.98 -27.15 5.21
C ALA A 281 4.57 -27.66 4.82
N GLY A 282 3.75 -26.83 4.15
CA GLY A 282 2.41 -27.19 3.69
C GLY A 282 1.35 -27.24 4.80
N ARG A 283 1.60 -26.59 5.94
CA ARG A 283 0.68 -26.52 7.09
C ARG A 283 0.45 -25.07 7.55
N PRO A 284 0.12 -24.13 6.64
CA PRO A 284 -0.06 -22.73 7.01
C PRO A 284 -1.18 -22.58 8.06
N ASP A 285 -0.98 -21.64 9.00
CA ASP A 285 -2.09 -21.19 9.86
C ASP A 285 -3.21 -20.62 8.99
N ARG A 286 -4.46 -20.72 9.47
CA ARG A 286 -5.63 -20.19 8.76
C ARG A 286 -5.54 -18.69 8.46
N LEU A 287 -4.78 -17.94 9.26
CA LEU A 287 -4.59 -16.50 9.12
C LEU A 287 -3.38 -16.12 8.25
N PHE A 288 -2.57 -17.10 7.82
CA PHE A 288 -1.38 -16.85 7.01
C PHE A 288 -1.72 -16.17 5.67
N GLN A 289 -1.08 -15.03 5.40
CA GLN A 289 -1.32 -14.25 4.19
C GLN A 289 -0.22 -14.49 3.15
N PHE A 290 -0.42 -15.49 2.27
CA PHE A 290 0.59 -15.88 1.26
C PHE A 290 1.10 -14.73 0.38
N HIS A 291 0.28 -13.70 0.16
CA HIS A 291 0.62 -12.57 -0.69
C HIS A 291 1.38 -11.44 0.02
N HIS A 292 1.71 -11.60 1.31
CA HIS A 292 2.48 -10.63 2.09
C HIS A 292 3.99 -10.95 2.09
N HIS A 293 4.45 -11.89 1.27
CA HIS A 293 5.85 -12.32 1.24
C HIS A 293 6.52 -11.94 -0.08
N PRO A 294 6.82 -10.64 -0.30
CA PRO A 294 7.15 -10.11 -1.62
C PRO A 294 8.43 -10.72 -2.21
N PHE A 295 9.44 -11.03 -1.39
CA PHE A 295 10.66 -11.65 -1.87
C PHE A 295 10.42 -13.02 -2.51
N ALA A 296 9.42 -13.79 -2.06
CA ALA A 296 9.07 -15.09 -2.65
C ALA A 296 8.58 -14.98 -4.10
N TYR A 297 8.32 -13.78 -4.61
CA TYR A 297 7.94 -13.55 -6.00
C TYR A 297 9.13 -13.31 -6.93
N PHE A 298 10.37 -13.24 -6.43
CA PHE A 298 11.53 -12.92 -7.25
C PHE A 298 12.43 -14.14 -7.48
N ALA A 299 12.98 -14.26 -8.70
CA ALA A 299 13.76 -15.41 -9.13
C ALA A 299 14.98 -15.70 -8.24
N ARG A 300 15.57 -14.68 -7.62
CA ARG A 300 16.71 -14.83 -6.70
C ARG A 300 16.36 -15.53 -5.39
N TYR A 301 15.08 -15.50 -5.00
CA TYR A 301 14.55 -16.12 -3.77
C TYR A 301 13.52 -17.21 -4.10
N ALA A 302 13.55 -17.73 -5.32
CA ALA A 302 12.75 -18.87 -5.74
C ALA A 302 13.05 -20.13 -4.91
N ASP A 303 12.18 -21.12 -5.00
CA ASP A 303 12.37 -22.38 -4.27
C ASP A 303 13.72 -23.03 -4.62
N GLY A 304 14.41 -23.53 -3.59
CA GLY A 304 15.74 -24.16 -3.72
C GLY A 304 16.92 -23.19 -3.93
N THR A 305 16.68 -21.89 -4.02
CA THR A 305 17.78 -20.91 -4.15
C THR A 305 18.49 -20.64 -2.83
N PRO A 306 19.81 -20.33 -2.85
CA PRO A 306 20.52 -19.90 -1.64
C PRO A 306 19.95 -18.62 -1.03
N GLY A 307 19.53 -17.66 -1.86
CA GLY A 307 18.94 -16.40 -1.39
C GLY A 307 17.70 -16.64 -0.54
N ARG A 308 16.83 -17.56 -0.95
CA ARG A 308 15.66 -17.95 -0.16
C ARG A 308 16.08 -18.50 1.21
N ALA A 309 16.94 -19.51 1.22
CA ALA A 309 17.35 -20.21 2.43
C ALA A 309 18.08 -19.29 3.43
N GLN A 310 18.78 -18.28 2.93
CA GLN A 310 19.54 -17.37 3.76
C GLN A 310 18.69 -16.27 4.40
N HIS A 311 17.70 -15.75 3.67
CA HIS A 311 17.05 -14.48 4.00
C HIS A 311 15.55 -14.60 4.35
N LEU A 312 14.82 -15.61 3.89
CA LEU A 312 13.38 -15.74 4.17
C LEU A 312 13.15 -16.70 5.34
N ARG A 313 12.73 -16.15 6.46
CA ARG A 313 12.77 -16.80 7.79
C ARG A 313 11.43 -16.71 8.51
N ASP A 314 11.26 -17.57 9.51
CA ASP A 314 10.12 -17.48 10.41
C ASP A 314 10.32 -16.38 11.46
N GLU A 315 9.23 -15.73 11.87
CA GLU A 315 9.25 -14.69 12.90
C GLU A 315 9.89 -15.17 14.22
N GLN A 316 9.81 -16.45 14.57
CA GLN A 316 10.50 -16.99 15.74
C GLN A 316 12.02 -16.81 15.67
N GLU A 317 12.59 -16.83 14.47
CA GLU A 317 14.02 -16.58 14.25
C GLU A 317 14.38 -15.10 14.47
N PHE A 318 13.44 -14.16 14.27
CA PHE A 318 13.66 -12.74 14.59
C PHE A 318 13.83 -12.56 16.11
N PHE A 319 12.92 -13.14 16.91
CA PHE A 319 13.02 -13.07 18.37
C PHE A 319 14.26 -13.76 18.91
N THR A 320 14.65 -14.89 18.29
CA THR A 320 15.92 -15.57 18.62
C THR A 320 17.12 -14.66 18.31
N ALA A 321 17.15 -14.03 17.13
CA ALA A 321 18.23 -13.13 16.72
C ALA A 321 18.32 -11.88 17.61
N LEU A 322 17.17 -11.35 18.04
CA LEU A 322 17.07 -10.17 18.91
C LEU A 322 17.66 -10.42 20.31
N THR A 323 17.53 -11.63 20.83
CA THR A 323 18.01 -12.00 22.18
C THR A 323 19.41 -12.62 22.18
N GLY A 324 19.85 -13.13 21.03
CA GLY A 324 21.13 -13.83 20.87
C GLY A 324 22.26 -13.01 20.26
N ASP A 325 22.18 -11.67 20.25
CA ASP A 325 23.17 -10.76 19.64
C ASP A 325 23.51 -11.09 18.15
N THR A 326 22.54 -11.64 17.41
CA THR A 326 22.70 -12.06 16.01
C THR A 326 21.73 -11.36 15.05
N LEU A 327 21.09 -10.27 15.50
CA LEU A 327 20.17 -9.48 14.70
C LEU A 327 20.87 -8.98 13.42
N PRO A 328 20.27 -9.18 12.22
CA PRO A 328 20.80 -8.61 10.99
C PRO A 328 20.85 -7.07 11.03
N ALA A 329 21.71 -6.47 10.19
CA ALA A 329 21.75 -5.01 10.05
C ALA A 329 20.43 -4.45 9.50
N VAL A 330 19.69 -5.22 8.67
CA VAL A 330 18.34 -4.87 8.21
C VAL A 330 17.38 -6.04 8.41
N SER A 331 16.34 -5.85 9.21
CA SER A 331 15.31 -6.85 9.46
C SER A 331 13.96 -6.32 9.01
N PHE A 332 13.26 -7.06 8.16
CA PHE A 332 11.85 -6.83 7.83
C PHE A 332 11.00 -7.82 8.61
N VAL A 333 9.94 -7.36 9.27
CA VAL A 333 9.03 -8.16 10.10
C VAL A 333 7.59 -7.83 9.72
#